data_AF-A0A1G6M3Z3-F1
#
_entry.id   AF-A0A1G6M3Z3-F1
#
_cell.length_a   1.000
_cell.length_b   1.000
_cell.length_c   1.000
_cell.angle_alpha   90.00
_cell.angle_beta   90.00
_cell.angle_gamma   90.00
#
_symmetry.space_group_name_H-M   'P 1'
#
loop_
_entity.id
_entity.type
_entity.pdbx_description
1 polymer ?
#
loop_
_entity_poly.entity_id
_entity_poly.type
_entity_poly.pdbx_seq_one_letter_code
_entity_poly.pdbx_strand_id
1 'polypeptide(L)'
;MVKEADVFEAADALLAEGKRPTIERVRLKIGRGSPNTVSPMLERWFATLGERLVGSTSHRPAGNDPDGMPVGVRNAARLLWETARREAEEVQRPCWHRFYQW
;
A
#
# COMPACT_ATOMS: atom_id res chain seq x y z
N MET A 1 -18.89 -22.29 -20.31
CA MET A 1 -18.17 -21.17 -20.94
C MET A 1 -17.53 -20.35 -19.83
N VAL A 2 -16.28 -19.91 -20.00
CA VAL A 2 -15.59 -19.07 -19.00
C VAL A 2 -16.00 -17.62 -19.24
N LYS A 3 -16.37 -16.90 -18.17
CA LYS A 3 -16.70 -15.48 -18.25
C LYS A 3 -15.45 -14.65 -18.02
N GLU A 4 -15.39 -13.49 -18.68
CA GLU A 4 -14.31 -12.51 -18.50
C GLU A 4 -14.24 -12.02 -17.04
N ALA A 5 -15.39 -11.85 -16.39
CA ALA A 5 -15.47 -11.49 -14.97
C ALA A 5 -14.75 -12.50 -14.05
N ASP A 6 -14.91 -13.81 -14.29
CA ASP A 6 -14.26 -14.85 -13.48
C ASP A 6 -12.73 -14.80 -13.62
N VAL A 7 -12.25 -14.49 -14.84
CA VAL A 7 -10.82 -14.29 -15.13
C VAL A 7 -10.27 -13.06 -14.41
N PHE A 8 -11.03 -11.98 -14.41
CA PHE A 8 -10.63 -10.73 -13.77
C PHE A 8 -10.58 -10.88 -12.25
N GLU A 9 -11.59 -11.50 -11.64
CA GLU A 9 -11.60 -11.77 -10.20
C GLU A 9 -10.45 -12.69 -9.78
N ALA A 10 -10.17 -13.75 -10.55
CA ALA A 10 -9.06 -14.64 -10.27
C ALA A 10 -7.70 -13.93 -10.40
N ALA A 11 -7.55 -13.03 -11.38
CA ALA A 11 -6.33 -12.26 -11.57
C ALA A 11 -6.13 -11.21 -10.46
N ASP A 12 -7.19 -10.49 -10.07
CA ASP A 12 -7.18 -9.55 -8.95
C ASP A 12 -6.84 -10.27 -7.62
N ALA A 13 -7.40 -11.46 -7.38
CA ALA A 13 -7.09 -12.26 -6.19
C ALA A 13 -5.61 -12.68 -6.14
N LEU A 14 -5.03 -13.08 -7.28
CA LEU A 14 -3.61 -13.42 -7.36
C LEU A 14 -2.72 -12.20 -7.11
N LEU A 15 -3.10 -11.05 -7.63
CA LEU A 15 -2.40 -9.79 -7.43
C LEU A 15 -2.43 -9.37 -5.95
N ALA A 16 -3.57 -9.52 -5.27
CA ALA A 16 -3.71 -9.27 -3.83
C ALA A 16 -2.86 -10.24 -2.98
N GLU A 17 -2.68 -11.48 -3.43
CA GLU A 17 -1.76 -12.45 -2.83
C GLU A 17 -0.26 -12.14 -3.12
N GLY A 18 0.05 -11.08 -3.87
CA GLY A 18 1.41 -10.72 -4.28
C GLY A 18 1.99 -11.64 -5.36
N LYS A 19 1.17 -12.48 -6.00
CA LYS A 19 1.57 -13.42 -7.04
C LYS A 19 1.29 -12.85 -8.42
N ARG A 20 2.16 -13.15 -9.39
CA ARG A 20 1.93 -12.77 -10.78
C ARG A 20 0.74 -13.55 -11.35
N PRO A 21 -0.32 -12.88 -11.86
CA PRO A 21 -1.44 -13.54 -12.50
C PRO A 21 -1.00 -14.03 -13.89
N THR A 22 -0.62 -15.30 -13.98
CA THR A 22 -0.28 -15.98 -15.24
C THR A 22 -1.44 -16.83 -15.72
N ILE A 23 -1.49 -17.14 -17.02
CA ILE A 23 -2.55 -17.98 -17.65
C ILE A 23 -2.76 -19.28 -16.88
N GLU A 24 -1.67 -19.94 -16.48
CA GLU A 24 -1.70 -21.18 -15.71
C GLU A 24 -2.32 -20.98 -14.31
N ARG A 25 -1.92 -19.95 -13.57
CA ARG A 25 -2.42 -19.69 -12.21
C ARG A 25 -3.88 -19.29 -12.20
N VAL A 26 -4.30 -18.46 -13.15
CA VAL A 26 -5.70 -18.08 -13.32
C VAL A 26 -6.55 -19.31 -13.65
N ARG A 27 -6.05 -20.19 -14.53
CA ARG A 27 -6.70 -21.47 -14.86
C ARG A 27 -6.81 -22.38 -13.64
N LEU A 28 -5.76 -22.47 -12.82
CA LEU A 28 -5.78 -23.25 -11.57
C LEU A 28 -6.82 -22.70 -10.58
N LYS A 29 -6.96 -21.38 -10.49
CA LYS A 29 -7.92 -20.72 -9.58
C LYS A 29 -9.38 -20.94 -10.01
N ILE A 30 -9.66 -20.90 -11.31
CA ILE A 30 -11.03 -21.03 -11.86
C ILE A 30 -11.40 -22.51 -12.11
N GLY A 31 -10.41 -23.38 -12.33
CA GLY A 31 -10.61 -24.81 -12.59
C GLY A 31 -11.33 -25.14 -13.91
N ARG A 32 -11.54 -24.14 -14.78
CA ARG A 32 -12.26 -24.25 -16.06
C ARG A 32 -11.66 -23.27 -17.07
N GLY A 33 -11.66 -23.65 -18.36
CA GLY A 33 -11.24 -22.77 -19.46
C GLY A 33 -10.08 -23.30 -20.30
N SER A 34 -10.22 -23.17 -21.62
CA SER A 34 -9.13 -23.44 -22.56
C SER A 34 -8.11 -22.30 -22.52
N PRO A 35 -6.79 -22.57 -22.67
CA PRO A 35 -5.76 -21.54 -22.70
C PRO A 35 -6.05 -20.44 -23.72
N ASN A 36 -6.65 -20.82 -24.86
CA ASN A 36 -6.99 -19.92 -25.96
C ASN A 36 -8.06 -18.90 -25.59
N THR A 37 -8.87 -19.16 -24.56
CA THR A 37 -9.91 -18.26 -24.08
C THR A 37 -9.40 -17.34 -22.97
N VAL A 38 -8.56 -17.85 -22.07
CA VAL A 38 -8.02 -17.08 -20.94
C VAL A 38 -6.96 -16.08 -21.39
N SER A 39 -6.16 -16.42 -22.41
CA SER A 39 -5.08 -15.55 -22.91
C SER A 39 -5.59 -14.15 -23.32
N PRO A 40 -6.60 -13.99 -24.22
CA PRO A 40 -7.08 -12.67 -24.60
C PRO A 40 -7.83 -11.94 -23.47
N MET A 41 -8.47 -12.67 -22.55
CA MET A 41 -9.15 -12.07 -21.40
C MET A 41 -8.15 -11.51 -20.37
N LEU A 42 -7.08 -12.25 -20.11
CA LEU A 42 -6.02 -11.81 -19.19
C LEU A 42 -5.27 -10.59 -19.73
N GLU A 43 -5.05 -10.53 -21.05
CA GLU A 43 -4.44 -9.36 -21.70
C GLU A 43 -5.30 -8.09 -21.51
N ARG A 44 -6.62 -8.21 -21.68
CA ARG A 44 -7.57 -7.10 -21.43
C ARG A 44 -7.56 -6.66 -19.97
N TRP A 45 -7.50 -7.61 -19.04
CA TRP A 45 -7.35 -7.32 -17.62
C TRP A 45 -6.06 -6.54 -17.35
N PHE A 46 -4.91 -6.96 -17.90
CA PHE A 46 -3.64 -6.24 -17.75
C PHE A 46 -3.66 -4.84 -18.38
N ALA A 47 -4.29 -4.67 -19.55
CA ALA A 47 -4.42 -3.37 -20.20
C ALA A 47 -5.21 -2.38 -19.34
N THR A 48 -6.28 -2.84 -18.68
CA THR A 48 -7.10 -2.00 -17.77
C THR A 48 -6.50 -1.86 -16.37
N LEU A 49 -5.59 -2.74 -15.96
CA LEU A 49 -4.93 -2.69 -14.65
C LEU A 49 -4.12 -1.41 -14.45
N GLY A 50 -3.44 -0.92 -15.50
CA GLY A 50 -2.64 0.30 -15.42
C GLY A 50 -3.48 1.52 -15.06
N GLU A 51 -4.61 1.71 -15.74
CA GLU A 51 -5.57 2.79 -15.46
C GLU A 51 -6.19 2.66 -14.07
N ARG A 52 -6.57 1.43 -13.67
CA ARG A 52 -7.13 1.15 -12.34
C ARG A 52 -6.12 1.44 -11.23
N LEU A 53 -4.84 1.09 -11.41
CA LEU A 53 -3.80 1.32 -10.42
C LEU A 53 -3.50 2.82 -10.27
N VAL A 54 -3.40 3.54 -11.39
CA VAL A 54 -3.22 5.00 -11.40
C VAL A 54 -4.42 5.72 -10.78
N GLY A 55 -5.64 5.28 -11.10
CA GLY A 55 -6.91 5.74 -10.51
C GLY A 55 -7.06 5.41 -9.01
N SER A 56 -6.55 4.26 -8.58
CA SER A 56 -6.57 3.83 -7.18
C SER A 56 -5.53 4.58 -6.35
N THR A 57 -4.37 4.91 -6.91
CA THR A 57 -3.40 5.80 -6.25
C THR A 57 -3.92 7.24 -6.12
N SER A 58 -4.89 7.65 -6.95
CA SER A 58 -5.57 8.94 -6.85
C SER A 58 -6.83 8.92 -5.97
N HIS A 59 -7.36 7.73 -5.62
CA HIS A 59 -8.30 7.54 -4.50
C HIS A 59 -7.61 7.48 -3.14
N ARG A 60 -6.28 7.53 -3.10
CA ARG A 60 -5.55 7.88 -1.87
C ARG A 60 -5.80 9.37 -1.65
N PRO A 61 -6.48 9.80 -0.57
CA PRO A 61 -6.76 11.21 -0.35
C PRO A 61 -5.45 11.99 -0.47
N ALA A 62 -5.44 13.00 -1.34
CA ALA A 62 -4.28 13.86 -1.55
C ALA A 62 -3.91 14.54 -0.22
N GLY A 63 -3.05 13.90 0.56
CA GLY A 63 -2.81 14.25 1.96
C GLY A 63 -2.48 13.07 2.88
N ASN A 64 -2.64 11.82 2.44
CA ASN A 64 -2.28 10.65 3.24
C ASN A 64 -0.98 10.01 2.72
N ASP A 65 -0.10 9.57 3.63
CA ASP A 65 1.11 8.81 3.28
C ASP A 65 0.79 7.47 2.62
N PRO A 66 1.78 6.73 2.08
CA PRO A 66 1.58 5.35 1.62
C PRO A 66 0.89 4.44 2.64
N ASP A 67 1.06 4.69 3.94
CA ASP A 67 0.40 3.94 5.03
C ASP A 67 -1.00 4.47 5.39
N GLY A 68 -1.55 5.42 4.63
CA GLY A 68 -2.90 5.95 4.83
C GLY A 68 -3.03 6.99 5.96
N MET A 69 -1.92 7.41 6.58
CA MET A 69 -1.97 8.35 7.71
C MET A 69 -2.24 9.79 7.25
N PRO A 70 -3.30 10.45 7.79
CA PRO A 70 -3.59 11.86 7.48
C PRO A 70 -2.43 12.79 7.80
N VAL A 71 -2.15 13.72 6.89
CA VAL A 71 -1.11 14.76 7.07
C VAL A 71 -1.26 15.53 8.39
N GLY A 72 -2.50 15.79 8.83
CA GLY A 72 -2.77 16.45 10.11
C GLY A 72 -2.26 15.66 11.31
N VAL A 73 -2.47 14.34 11.31
CA VAL A 73 -1.99 13.44 12.38
C VAL A 73 -0.47 13.38 12.39
N ARG A 74 0.17 13.34 11.21
CA ARG A 74 1.62 13.35 11.10
C ARG A 74 2.25 14.63 11.61
N ASN A 75 1.68 15.77 11.22
CA ASN A 75 2.13 17.08 11.68
C ASN A 75 1.99 17.19 13.20
N ALA A 76 0.85 16.77 13.76
CA ALA A 76 0.62 16.76 15.20
C ALA A 76 1.63 15.87 15.94
N ALA A 77 1.89 14.66 15.44
CA ALA A 77 2.87 13.74 16.04
C ALA A 77 4.29 14.34 16.05
N ARG A 78 4.67 15.03 14.96
CA ARG A 78 5.96 15.70 14.85
C ARG A 78 6.11 16.86 15.85
N LEU A 79 5.09 17.71 15.96
CA LEU A 79 5.04 18.81 16.93
C LEU A 79 5.12 18.30 18.37
N LEU A 80 4.42 17.20 18.69
CA LEU A 80 4.46 16.59 20.01
C LEU A 80 5.87 16.07 20.33
N TRP A 81 6.50 15.37 19.39
CA TRP A 81 7.86 14.85 19.55
C TRP A 81 8.90 15.96 19.75
N GLU A 82 8.84 17.02 18.94
CA GLU A 82 9.73 18.18 19.07
C GLU A 82 9.56 18.87 20.43
N THR A 83 8.33 19.00 20.91
CA THR A 83 8.03 19.56 22.24
C THR A 83 8.60 18.68 23.35
N ALA A 84 8.34 17.38 23.31
CA ALA A 84 8.84 16.42 24.30
C ALA A 84 10.38 16.41 24.36
N ARG A 85 11.05 16.51 23.21
CA ARG A 85 12.51 16.60 23.14
C ARG A 85 13.04 17.88 23.77
N ARG A 86 12.40 19.03 23.50
CA ARG A 86 12.81 20.31 24.10
C ARG A 86 12.69 20.27 25.61
N GLU A 87 11.59 19.74 26.14
CA GLU A 87 11.40 19.58 27.59
C GLU A 87 12.45 18.64 28.19
N ALA A 88 12.75 17.51 27.54
CA ALA A 88 13.81 16.61 27.98
C ALA A 88 15.19 17.29 28.01
N GLU A 89 15.52 18.09 26.99
CA GLU A 89 16.77 18.86 26.94
C GLU A 89 16.85 19.94 28.02
N GLU A 90 15.74 20.62 28.32
CA GLU A 90 15.63 21.61 29.41
C GLU A 90 15.80 20.98 30.79
N VAL A 91 15.23 19.79 31.04
CA VAL A 91 15.43 19.04 32.29
C VAL A 91 16.87 18.52 32.41
N GLN A 92 17.52 18.18 31.29
CA GLN A 92 18.89 17.69 31.29
C GLN A 92 19.90 18.80 31.65
N ARG A 93 19.75 20.01 31.10
CA ARG A 93 20.69 21.14 31.27
C ARG A 93 21.07 21.44 32.73
N PRO A 94 20.14 21.52 33.71
CA PRO A 94 20.49 21.75 35.11
C PRO A 94 21.25 20.58 35.76
N CYS A 95 20.99 19.34 35.35
CA CYS A 95 21.70 18.16 35.88
C CYS A 95 23.18 18.14 35.43
N TRP A 96 23.49 18.58 34.21
CA TRP A 96 24.87 18.68 33.73
C TRP A 96 25.71 19.69 34.52
N HIS A 97 25.14 20.84 34.91
CA HIS A 97 25.87 21.85 35.69
C HIS A 97 26.14 21.43 37.14
N ARG A 98 25.26 20.62 37.74
CA ARG A 98 25.45 20.12 39.12
C ARG A 98 26.47 18.97 39.22
N PHE A 99 26.67 18.22 38.14
CA PHE A 99 27.55 17.04 38.13
C PHE A 99 29.03 17.37 37.88
N TYR A 100 29.36 18.50 37.23
CA TYR A 100 30.74 18.92 36.94
C TYR A 100 31.38 19.85 38.00
N GLN A 101 30.78 20.00 39.18
CA GLN A 101 31.26 20.85 40.28
C GLN A 101 31.80 20.07 41.51
N TRP A 102 32.19 18.81 41.35
CA TRP A 102 32.94 18.04 42.36
C TRP A 102 34.17 17.37 41.75
#